data_AF-A0ABD5LAA8-F1
#
_entry.id   AF-A0ABD5LAA8-F1
#
_cell.length_a   1.000
_cell.length_b   1.000
_cell.length_c   1.000
_cell.angle_alpha   90.00
_cell.angle_beta   90.00
_cell.angle_gamma   90.00
#
_symmetry.space_group_name_H-M   'P 1'
#
loop_
_entity.id
_entity.type
_entity.pdbx_description
1 polymer ?
#
loop_
_entity_poly.entity_id
_entity_poly.type
_entity_poly.pdbx_seq_one_letter_code
_entity_poly.pdbx_strand_id
1 'polypeptide(L)' 'MTIQTPPTTSLLNDQFVDMKFITQFTGLTDKWFYKLIQDGEFPKPIKLGRSSRWLKSEVEQWLQARIDESREGNSALGS' A
#
# COMPACT_ATOMS: atom_id res chain seq x y z
N MET A 1 -12.93 11.69 -18.47
CA MET A 1 -12.32 11.80 -17.14
C MET A 1 -12.94 10.71 -16.28
N THR A 2 -12.30 9.56 -16.14
CA THR A 2 -12.83 8.48 -15.30
C THR A 2 -12.63 8.86 -13.84
N ILE A 3 -13.74 9.07 -13.13
CA ILE A 3 -13.75 9.33 -11.70
C ILE A 3 -13.54 7.96 -11.05
N GLN A 4 -12.34 7.67 -10.52
CA GLN A 4 -12.19 6.58 -9.56
C GLN A 4 -12.92 7.02 -8.30
N THR A 5 -14.16 6.57 -8.14
CA THR A 5 -14.85 6.62 -6.85
C THR A 5 -13.95 5.92 -5.82
N PRO A 6 -13.56 6.57 -4.70
CA PRO A 6 -12.99 5.82 -3.61
C PRO A 6 -14.03 4.77 -3.22
N PRO A 7 -13.68 3.48 -3.07
CA PRO A 7 -14.60 2.55 -2.46
C PRO A 7 -14.99 3.18 -1.12
N THR A 8 -16.28 3.46 -0.95
CA THR A 8 -16.84 3.88 0.33
C THR A 8 -16.79 2.66 1.24
N THR A 9 -15.58 2.22 1.58
CA THR A 9 -15.35 1.18 2.55
C THR A 9 -15.82 1.80 3.85
N SER A 10 -16.98 1.35 4.33
CA SER A 10 -17.49 1.68 5.65
C SER A 10 -16.30 1.64 6.63
N LEU A 11 -16.12 2.68 7.45
CA LEU A 11 -14.96 2.79 8.36
C LEU A 11 -14.79 1.57 9.27
N LEU A 12 -15.87 0.81 9.48
CA LEU A 12 -15.91 -0.41 10.28
C LEU A 12 -15.51 -1.68 9.52
N ASN A 13 -15.38 -1.61 8.19
CA ASN A 13 -15.06 -2.75 7.33
C ASN A 13 -13.59 -2.82 6.92
N ASP A 14 -12.80 -1.79 7.25
CA ASP A 14 -11.36 -1.79 6.99
C ASP A 14 -10.57 -2.10 8.27
N GLN A 15 -9.52 -2.90 8.12
CA GLN A 15 -8.72 -3.38 9.23
C GLN A 15 -7.43 -2.59 9.35
N PHE A 16 -7.04 -2.23 10.57
CA PHE A 16 -5.73 -1.67 10.83
C PHE A 16 -4.65 -2.75 10.89
N VAL A 17 -3.69 -2.67 9.98
CA VAL A 17 -2.51 -3.54 9.95
C VAL A 17 -1.29 -2.81 10.52
N ASP A 18 -0.30 -3.57 10.99
CA ASP A 18 0.97 -3.05 11.49
C ASP A 18 2.14 -3.46 10.59
N MET A 19 3.34 -2.95 10.89
CA MET A 19 4.55 -3.25 10.13
C MET A 19 4.88 -4.75 10.11
N LYS A 20 4.57 -5.46 11.20
CA LYS A 20 4.82 -6.90 11.29
C LYS A 20 3.93 -7.66 10.30
N PHE A 21 2.64 -7.32 10.25
CA PHE A 21 1.74 -7.86 9.24
C PHE A 21 2.26 -7.59 7.82
N ILE A 22 2.63 -6.34 7.52
CA ILE A 22 3.06 -5.93 6.17
C ILE A 22 4.30 -6.71 5.73
N THR A 23 5.30 -6.83 6.61
CA THR A 23 6.55 -7.56 6.32
C THR A 23 6.33 -9.06 6.19
N GLN A 24 5.48 -9.67 7.03
CA GLN A 24 5.10 -11.07 6.90
C GLN A 24 4.33 -11.35 5.60
N PHE A 25 3.46 -10.42 5.19
CA PHE A 25 2.64 -10.57 4.00
C PHE A 25 3.45 -10.42 2.71
N THR A 26 4.36 -9.45 2.66
CA THR A 26 5.14 -9.14 1.46
C THR A 26 6.47 -9.90 1.37
N GLY A 27 6.95 -10.48 2.48
CA GLY A 27 8.27 -11.10 2.56
C GLY A 27 9.43 -10.10 2.52
N LEU A 28 9.15 -8.80 2.67
CA LEU A 28 10.14 -7.72 2.64
C LEU A 28 10.45 -7.22 4.06
N THR A 29 11.60 -6.57 4.20
CA THR A 29 12.06 -6.07 5.51
C THR A 29 11.37 -4.76 5.91
N ASP A 30 11.21 -4.56 7.21
CA ASP A 30 10.70 -3.31 7.79
C ASP A 30 11.58 -2.11 7.42
N LYS A 31 12.90 -2.28 7.42
CA LYS A 31 13.87 -1.24 7.01
C LYS A 31 13.58 -0.72 5.60
N TRP A 32 13.21 -1.62 4.68
CA TRP A 32 12.86 -1.25 3.32
C TRP A 32 11.57 -0.42 3.28
N PHE A 33 10.52 -0.83 4.01
CA PHE A 33 9.30 -0.02 4.11
C PHE A 33 9.53 1.33 4.79
N TYR A 34 10.36 1.41 5.83
CA TYR A 34 10.68 2.70 6.43
C TYR A 34 11.38 3.64 5.46
N LYS A 35 12.26 3.10 4.59
CA LYS A 35 12.85 3.88 3.50
C LYS A 35 11.77 4.39 2.54
N LEU A 36 10.85 3.53 2.08
CA LEU A 36 9.75 3.97 1.21
C LEU A 36 8.86 5.04 1.86
N ILE A 37 8.60 4.95 3.17
CA ILE A 37 7.85 5.97 3.91
C ILE A 37 8.59 7.31 3.92
N GLN A 38 9.92 7.29 4.06
CA GLN A 38 10.75 8.49 4.00
C GLN A 38 10.77 9.10 2.59
N ASP A 39 10.86 8.24 1.57
CA ASP A 39 10.87 8.62 0.16
C ASP A 39 9.47 9.04 -0.35
N GLY A 40 8.43 8.88 0.47
CA GLY A 40 7.04 9.20 0.12
C GLY A 40 6.38 8.19 -0.84
N GLU A 41 7.01 7.04 -1.03
CA GLU A 41 6.58 6.00 -1.95
C GLU A 41 5.64 4.98 -1.31
N PHE A 42 5.53 4.93 0.02
CA PHE A 42 4.59 4.06 0.76
C PHE A 42 3.67 4.90 1.65
N PRO A 43 2.41 4.48 1.89
CA PRO A 43 1.48 5.23 2.74
C PRO A 43 2.07 5.56 4.11
N LYS A 44 1.82 6.77 4.60
CA LYS A 44 2.27 7.19 5.93
C LYS A 44 1.41 6.51 7.01
N PRO A 45 2.00 6.07 8.13
CA PRO A 45 1.22 5.46 9.20
C PRO A 45 0.28 6.45 9.88
N ILE A 46 -0.90 5.96 10.23
CA ILE A 46 -1.82 6.56 11.19
C ILE A 46 -1.27 6.27 12.60
N LYS A 47 -1.07 7.32 13.40
CA LYS A 47 -0.56 7.22 14.76
C LYS A 47 -1.69 7.01 15.76
N LEU A 48 -1.69 5.87 16.44
CA LEU A 48 -2.57 5.55 17.56
C LEU A 48 -1.71 5.40 18.82
N GLY A 49 -1.37 6.53 19.43
CA GLY A 49 -0.38 6.60 20.51
C GLY A 49 1.02 6.23 20.01
N ARG A 50 1.61 5.20 20.62
CA ARG A 50 2.91 4.66 20.20
C ARG A 50 2.82 3.73 18.98
N SER A 51 1.61 3.25 18.66
CA SER A 51 1.40 2.33 17.55
C SER A 51 1.30 3.09 16.23
N SER A 52 1.95 2.54 15.22
CA SER A 52 1.82 2.97 13.82
C SER A 52 0.95 1.94 13.11
N ARG A 53 -0.12 2.40 12.46
CA ARG A 53 -1.09 1.55 11.77
C ARG A 53 -1.33 2.06 10.36
N TRP A 54 -1.77 1.15 9.50
CA TRP A 54 -2.22 1.46 8.14
C TRP A 54 -3.58 0.84 7.93
N LEU A 55 -4.41 1.44 7.09
CA LEU A 55 -5.57 0.74 6.58
C LEU A 55 -5.09 -0.40 5.68
N LYS A 56 -5.68 -1.59 5.83
CA LYS A 56 -5.36 -2.74 4.99
C LYS A 56 -5.61 -2.39 3.53
N SER A 57 -6.68 -1.66 3.23
CA SER A 57 -7.01 -1.22 1.87
C SER A 57 -5.95 -0.29 1.25
N GLU A 58 -5.29 0.57 2.04
CA GLU A 58 -4.20 1.42 1.54
C GLU A 58 -2.98 0.59 1.15
N VAL A 59 -2.64 -0.41 1.97
CA VAL A 59 -1.55 -1.34 1.67
C VAL A 59 -1.87 -2.17 0.42
N GLU A 60 -3.11 -2.64 0.29
CA GLU A 60 -3.59 -3.40 -0.87
C GLU A 60 -3.54 -2.56 -2.17
N GLN A 61 -4.04 -1.32 -2.13
CA GLN A 61 -3.97 -0.39 -3.26
C GLN A 61 -2.53 -0.11 -3.67
N TRP A 62 -1.65 0.10 -2.70
CA TRP A 62 -0.22 0.32 -2.97
C TRP A 62 0.43 -0.90 -3.65
N LEU A 63 0.11 -2.11 -3.19
CA LEU A 63 0.59 -3.35 -3.82
C LEU A 63 0.06 -3.52 -5.24
N GLN A 64 -1.23 -3.25 -5.45
CA GLN A 64 -1.85 -3.34 -6.77
C GLN A 64 -1.16 -2.40 -7.77
N ALA A 65 -0.89 -1.15 -7.37
CA ALA A 65 -0.16 -0.21 -8.22
C ALA A 65 1.23 -0.71 -8.65
N ARG A 66 1.96 -1.41 -7.76
CA ARG A 66 3.26 -2.01 -8.10
C ARG A 66 3.14 -3.21 -9.03
N ILE A 67 2.05 -3.98 -8.90
CA ILE A 67 1.74 -5.08 -9.83
C ILE A 67 1.44 -4.51 -11.22
N ASP A 68 0.61 -3.47 -11.28
CA ASP A 68 0.21 -2.82 -12.53
C ASP A 68 1.45 -2.21 -13.24
N GLU A 69 2.27 -1.43 -12.53
CA GLU A 69 3.53 -0.87 -13.06
C GLU A 69 4.45 -1.96 -13.62
N SER A 70 4.59 -3.08 -12.90
CA SER A 70 5.41 -4.21 -13.34
C SER A 70 4.89 -4.90 -14.60
N ARG A 71 3.60 -4.76 -14.93
CA ARG A 71 2.94 -5.45 -16.06
C ARG A 71 2.70 -4.53 -17.24
N GLU A 72 2.47 -3.24 -17.01
CA GLU A 72 2.35 -2.21 -18.06
C GLU A 72 3.67 -2.04 -18.84
N GLY A 73 4.81 -2.16 -18.18
CA GLY A 73 6.13 -2.12 -18.83
C GLY A 73 6.40 -3.22 -19.87
N ASN A 74 5.58 -4.27 -19.96
CA ASN A 74 5.74 -5.37 -20.92
C ASN A 74 4.88 -5.23 -22.20
N SER A 75 4.02 -4.21 -22.29
CA SER A 75 3.08 -4.05 -23.40
C SER A 75 3.55 -3.07 -24.49
N ALA A 76 4.59 -2.26 -24.22
CA ALA A 76 5.04 -1.18 -25.10
C ALA A 76 6.09 -1.58 -26.16
N LEU A 77 6.52 -2.85 -26.22
CA LEU A 77 7.54 -3.34 -27.16
C LEU A 77 6.99 -4.35 -28.20
N GLY A 78 5.67 -4.50 -28.30
CA GLY A 78 5.01 -5.50 -29.15
C GLY A 78 3.95 -4.95 -30.10
N SER A 79 4.00 -3.68 -30.48
CA SER A 79 3.12 -3.08 -31.51
C SER A 79 3.93 -2.39 -32.59
#